data_AF-A0A2L2Z1Q7-F1
#
_entry.id   AF-A0A2L2Z1Q7-F1
#
_cell.length_a   1.000
_cell.length_b   1.000
_cell.length_c   1.000
_cell.angle_alpha   90.00
_cell.angle_beta   90.00
_cell.angle_gamma   90.00
#
_symmetry.space_group_name_H-M   'P 1'
#
loop_
_entity.id
_entity.type
_entity.pdbx_description
1 polymer ?
#
loop_
_entity_poly.entity_id
_entity_poly.type
_entity_poly.pdbx_seq_one_letter_code
_entity_poly.pdbx_strand_id
1 'polypeptide(L)'
;FWERMIGTIKQCLRKTLGKACLDTTSLVTVLCDIEAAVNSRPIVHEYGITDDPDEALTPSHFLIGKRLTTIPSGPSSSDSDLTRIWRSRQQLMDSFWKRWQKEYLMDLRTFHHVRNPSKGTVIRVGDVVLLQEDVRPRHIWRKARVESVILGRDNKARTCILRVNGGTISRPVRLVIP
;
A
#
# COMPACT_ATOMS: atom_id res chain seq x y z
N PHE A 1 8.43 -13.91 6.75
CA PHE A 1 7.75 -12.70 6.24
C PHE A 1 7.96 -12.55 4.73
N TRP A 2 9.21 -12.50 4.25
CA TRP A 2 9.53 -12.32 2.82
C TRP A 2 8.95 -13.41 1.90
N GLU A 3 9.10 -14.70 2.25
CA GLU A 3 8.51 -15.79 1.46
C GLU A 3 7.00 -15.69 1.33
N ARG A 4 6.32 -15.32 2.43
CA ARG A 4 4.87 -15.10 2.45
C ARG A 4 4.47 -13.95 1.54
N MET A 5 5.20 -12.83 1.61
CA MET A 5 5.01 -11.67 0.72
C MET A 5 5.14 -12.06 -0.76
N ILE A 6 6.16 -12.86 -1.11
CA ILE A 6 6.33 -13.37 -2.48
C ILE A 6 5.20 -14.31 -2.88
N GLY A 7 4.75 -15.18 -1.97
CA GLY A 7 3.57 -16.01 -2.18
C GLY A 7 2.35 -15.17 -2.55
N THR A 8 2.10 -14.10 -1.79
CA THR A 8 0.98 -13.17 -2.03
C THR A 8 1.13 -12.46 -3.38
N ILE A 9 2.33 -11.98 -3.75
CA ILE A 9 2.60 -11.37 -5.06
C ILE A 9 2.28 -12.36 -6.19
N LYS A 10 2.84 -13.58 -6.14
CA LYS A 10 2.62 -14.61 -7.17
C LYS A 10 1.15 -14.99 -7.30
N GLN A 11 0.45 -15.13 -6.17
CA GLN A 11 -0.97 -15.47 -6.16
C GLN A 11 -1.83 -14.34 -6.73
N CYS A 12 -1.57 -13.09 -6.36
CA CYS A 12 -2.25 -11.92 -6.91
C CYS A 12 -1.99 -11.77 -8.41
N LEU A 13 -0.75 -11.99 -8.86
CA LEU A 13 -0.39 -11.96 -10.28
C LEU A 13 -1.15 -13.03 -11.06
N ARG A 14 -1.13 -14.28 -10.60
CA ARG A 14 -1.85 -15.39 -11.24
C ARG A 14 -3.36 -15.14 -11.31
N LYS A 15 -3.97 -14.63 -10.23
CA LYS A 15 -5.40 -14.27 -10.20
C LYS A 15 -5.74 -13.10 -11.13
N THR A 16 -4.80 -12.18 -11.34
CA THR A 16 -5.02 -10.98 -12.17
C THR A 16 -4.86 -11.29 -13.65
N LEU A 17 -3.87 -12.11 -14.01
CA LEU A 17 -3.67 -12.59 -15.38
C LEU A 17 -4.77 -13.57 -15.81
N GLY A 18 -5.22 -14.45 -14.90
CA GLY A 18 -6.26 -15.43 -15.20
C GLY A 18 -5.84 -16.35 -16.35
N LYS A 19 -6.50 -16.22 -17.51
CA LYS A 19 -6.20 -16.96 -18.75
C LYS A 19 -5.45 -16.11 -19.79
N ALA A 20 -5.10 -14.86 -19.47
CA ALA A 20 -4.38 -13.99 -20.39
C ALA A 20 -2.93 -14.47 -20.56
N CYS A 21 -2.49 -14.60 -21.81
CA CYS A 21 -1.09 -14.81 -22.17
C CYS A 21 -0.48 -13.46 -22.55
N LEU A 22 0.49 -13.00 -21.78
CA LEU A 22 1.31 -11.85 -22.12
C LEU A 22 2.55 -12.33 -22.88
N ASP A 23 2.99 -11.52 -23.84
CA ASP A 23 4.33 -11.66 -24.42
C ASP A 23 5.41 -11.39 -23.36
N THR A 24 6.63 -11.85 -23.62
CA THR A 24 7.77 -11.72 -22.70
C THR A 24 8.02 -10.27 -22.31
N THR A 25 7.95 -9.34 -23.26
CA THR A 25 8.22 -7.92 -23.03
C THR A 25 7.15 -7.30 -22.14
N SER A 26 5.87 -7.56 -22.42
CA SER A 26 4.78 -7.10 -21.56
C SER A 26 4.85 -7.71 -20.15
N LEU A 27 5.20 -8.99 -20.04
CA LEU A 27 5.34 -9.65 -18.74
C LEU A 27 6.47 -9.01 -17.91
N VAL A 28 7.65 -8.81 -18.51
CA VAL A 28 8.78 -8.14 -17.85
C VAL A 28 8.38 -6.75 -17.39
N THR A 29 7.69 -5.98 -18.24
CA THR A 29 7.23 -4.63 -17.90
C THR A 29 6.27 -4.65 -16.71
N VAL A 30 5.29 -5.55 -16.71
CA VAL A 30 4.35 -5.73 -15.59
C VAL A 30 5.10 -6.11 -14.30
N LEU A 31 6.09 -6.99 -14.38
CA LEU A 31 6.90 -7.37 -13.22
C LEU A 31 7.72 -6.19 -12.67
N CYS A 32 8.30 -5.37 -13.54
CA CYS A 32 9.00 -4.15 -13.12
C CYS A 32 8.06 -3.15 -12.42
N ASP A 33 6.84 -2.97 -12.94
CA ASP A 33 5.84 -2.12 -12.29
C ASP A 33 5.43 -2.67 -10.91
N ILE A 34 5.26 -3.99 -10.79
CA ILE A 34 4.97 -4.66 -9.52
C ILE A 34 6.13 -4.47 -8.54
N GLU A 35 7.37 -4.69 -8.98
CA GLU A 35 8.57 -4.48 -8.18
C GLU A 35 8.62 -3.05 -7.64
N ALA A 36 8.40 -2.06 -8.50
CA ALA A 36 8.40 -0.67 -8.11
C ALA A 36 7.31 -0.36 -7.06
N ALA A 37 6.14 -0.98 -7.19
CA ALA A 37 5.03 -0.82 -6.25
C ALA A 37 5.30 -1.50 -4.89
N VAL A 38 5.92 -2.67 -4.91
CA VAL A 38 6.33 -3.39 -3.69
C VAL A 38 7.46 -2.63 -2.98
N ASN A 39 8.37 -2.01 -3.72
CA ASN A 39 9.49 -1.25 -3.17
C ASN A 39 9.15 0.18 -2.77
N SER A 40 7.96 0.69 -3.11
CA SER A 40 7.44 1.96 -2.58
C SER A 40 6.72 1.80 -1.24
N ARG A 41 6.58 0.57 -0.72
CA ARG A 41 5.94 0.32 0.58
C ARG A 41 6.73 0.95 1.73
N PRO A 42 6.08 1.55 2.73
CA PRO A 42 6.77 2.03 3.93
C PRO A 42 7.24 0.84 4.80
N ILE A 43 8.47 0.93 5.34
CA ILE A 43 9.05 -0.05 6.28
C ILE A 43 9.01 0.50 7.71
N VAL A 44 9.47 1.74 7.90
CA VAL A 44 9.62 2.39 9.21
C VAL A 44 9.29 3.88 9.05
N HIS A 45 8.68 4.45 10.09
CA HIS A 45 8.50 5.89 10.22
C HIS A 45 9.73 6.49 10.91
N GLU A 46 10.30 7.54 10.33
CA GLU A 46 11.30 8.32 11.03
C GLU A 46 10.60 9.16 12.09
N TYR A 47 10.96 8.95 13.36
CA TYR A 47 10.52 9.79 14.45
C TYR A 47 11.44 11.00 14.52
N GLY A 48 10.92 12.20 14.21
CA GLY A 48 11.39 13.40 14.91
C GLY A 48 12.07 14.52 14.13
N ILE A 49 11.88 14.67 12.81
CA ILE A 49 12.46 15.83 12.10
C ILE A 49 11.40 16.74 11.49
N THR A 50 10.29 16.17 11.02
CA THR A 50 9.20 16.88 10.34
C THR A 50 7.86 16.29 10.82
N ASP A 51 6.87 17.14 11.11
CA ASP A 51 5.50 16.70 11.44
C ASP A 51 4.76 16.17 10.19
N ASP A 52 5.50 15.89 9.11
CA ASP A 52 5.00 15.40 7.84
C ASP A 52 4.96 13.87 7.83
N PRO A 53 3.77 13.25 7.88
CA PRO A 53 3.63 11.81 7.80
C PRO A 53 4.12 11.24 6.46
N ASP A 54 4.44 12.06 5.45
CA ASP A 54 4.86 11.60 4.14
C ASP A 54 6.34 11.14 4.07
N GLU A 55 7.19 11.43 5.05
CA GLU A 55 8.61 11.05 5.06
C GLU A 55 8.86 9.67 5.72
N ALA A 56 8.36 8.59 5.11
CA ALA A 56 8.64 7.22 5.60
C ALA A 56 9.72 6.55 4.77
N LEU A 57 10.61 5.81 5.44
CA LEU A 57 11.61 4.99 4.78
C LEU A 57 10.91 3.83 4.04
N THR A 58 11.25 3.67 2.78
CA THR A 58 10.78 2.59 1.90
C THR A 58 11.98 1.74 1.45
N PRO A 59 11.78 0.49 0.99
CA PRO A 59 12.87 -0.30 0.42
C PRO A 59 13.61 0.43 -0.71
N SER A 60 12.89 1.21 -1.51
CA SER A 60 13.48 2.02 -2.58
C SER A 60 14.49 3.06 -2.08
N HIS A 61 14.33 3.60 -0.86
CA HIS A 61 15.35 4.49 -0.28
C HIS A 61 16.67 3.76 -0.03
N PHE A 62 16.62 2.49 0.41
CA PHE A 62 17.84 1.71 0.62
C PHE A 62 18.47 1.22 -0.69
N LEU A 63 17.64 0.90 -1.69
CA LEU A 63 18.11 0.36 -2.97
C LEU A 63 18.61 1.44 -3.93
N ILE A 64 17.94 2.60 -3.97
CA ILE A 64 18.11 3.63 -5.01
C ILE A 64 18.45 5.00 -4.39
N GLY A 65 18.31 5.16 -3.07
CA GLY A 65 18.53 6.44 -2.39
C GLY A 65 17.38 7.44 -2.52
N LYS A 66 16.28 7.08 -3.19
CA LYS A 66 15.12 7.95 -3.40
C LYS A 66 13.81 7.17 -3.55
N ARG A 67 12.69 7.86 -3.39
CA ARG A 67 11.35 7.31 -3.65
C ARG A 67 11.21 6.94 -5.12
N LEU A 68 10.64 5.77 -5.39
CA LEU A 68 10.15 5.41 -6.70
C LEU A 68 8.88 6.22 -6.99
N THR A 69 9.04 7.34 -7.70
CA THR A 69 7.91 8.10 -8.26
C THR A 69 7.36 7.35 -9.47
N THR A 70 6.05 7.23 -9.57
CA THR A 70 5.41 6.89 -10.85
C THR A 70 5.76 7.96 -11.87
N ILE A 71 6.39 7.61 -12.97
CA ILE A 71 6.45 8.49 -14.14
C ILE A 71 5.07 8.41 -14.79
N PRO A 72 4.22 9.45 -14.73
CA PRO A 72 2.99 9.45 -15.49
C PRO A 72 3.34 9.95 -16.88
N SER A 73 3.79 9.04 -17.75
CA SER A 73 3.77 9.28 -19.18
C SER A 73 2.61 8.47 -19.73
N GLY A 74 1.46 9.13 -19.88
CA GLY A 74 0.43 8.65 -20.79
C GLY A 74 1.03 8.52 -22.20
N PRO A 75 0.43 7.72 -23.09
CA PRO A 75 0.93 7.62 -24.45
C PRO A 75 0.95 9.03 -25.07
N SER A 76 2.15 9.55 -25.36
CA SER A 76 2.33 10.78 -26.14
C SER A 76 2.07 10.54 -27.64
N SER A 77 1.81 9.29 -28.01
CA SER A 77 1.55 8.82 -29.37
C SER A 77 0.08 8.97 -29.74
N SER A 78 -0.19 9.49 -30.94
CA SER A 78 -1.52 9.47 -31.59
C SER A 78 -1.95 8.07 -32.07
N ASP A 79 -1.06 7.07 -31.95
CA ASP A 79 -1.32 5.69 -32.34
C ASP A 79 -2.37 5.03 -31.43
N SER A 80 -3.47 4.57 -32.05
CA SER A 80 -4.58 3.92 -31.37
C SER A 80 -4.20 2.57 -30.76
N ASP A 81 -3.28 1.81 -31.38
CA ASP A 81 -2.89 0.49 -30.89
C ASP A 81 -1.97 0.60 -29.67
N LEU A 82 -0.98 1.49 -29.70
CA LEU A 82 -0.14 1.79 -28.53
C LEU A 82 -0.98 2.28 -27.35
N THR A 83 -1.97 3.13 -27.62
CA THR A 83 -2.91 3.61 -26.60
C THR A 83 -3.73 2.46 -26.01
N ARG A 84 -4.21 1.53 -26.84
CA ARG A 84 -4.97 0.35 -26.41
C ARG A 84 -4.13 -0.58 -25.54
N ILE A 85 -2.90 -0.88 -25.95
CA ILE A 85 -1.95 -1.71 -25.18
C ILE A 85 -1.64 -1.06 -23.83
N TRP A 86 -1.34 0.24 -23.83
CA TRP A 86 -1.10 0.99 -22.61
C TRP A 86 -2.30 0.93 -21.65
N ARG A 87 -3.52 1.19 -22.14
CA ARG A 87 -4.75 1.12 -21.33
C ARG A 87 -4.97 -0.28 -20.75
N SER A 88 -4.77 -1.33 -21.55
CA SER A 88 -4.88 -2.71 -21.09
C SER A 88 -3.88 -3.02 -19.97
N ARG A 89 -2.62 -2.58 -20.12
CA ARG A 89 -1.59 -2.70 -19.09
C ARG A 89 -1.97 -1.93 -17.81
N GLN A 90 -2.49 -0.72 -17.95
CA GLN A 90 -2.94 0.07 -16.79
C GLN A 90 -4.06 -0.67 -16.04
N GLN A 91 -5.07 -1.17 -16.74
CA GLN A 91 -6.17 -1.93 -16.11
C GLN A 91 -5.70 -3.19 -15.39
N LEU A 92 -4.74 -3.91 -15.99
CA LEU A 92 -4.12 -5.09 -15.38
C LEU A 92 -3.42 -4.71 -14.08
N MET A 93 -2.62 -3.65 -14.11
CA MET A 93 -1.87 -3.17 -12.96
C MET A 93 -2.78 -2.59 -11.85
N ASP A 94 -3.89 -1.93 -12.19
CA ASP A 94 -4.91 -1.52 -11.22
C ASP A 94 -5.50 -2.74 -10.50
N SER A 95 -5.86 -3.75 -11.28
CA SER A 95 -6.45 -4.98 -10.79
C SER A 95 -5.49 -5.73 -9.87
N PHE A 96 -4.22 -5.80 -10.27
CA PHE A 96 -3.16 -6.38 -9.44
C PHE A 96 -3.00 -5.60 -8.14
N TRP A 97 -2.82 -4.27 -8.22
CA TRP A 97 -2.57 -3.42 -7.07
C TRP A 97 -3.69 -3.50 -6.04
N LYS A 98 -4.95 -3.42 -6.50
CA LYS A 98 -6.13 -3.52 -5.64
C LYS A 98 -6.18 -4.85 -4.89
N ARG A 99 -5.83 -5.96 -5.55
CA ARG A 99 -5.80 -7.29 -4.93
C ARG A 99 -4.63 -7.41 -3.96
N TRP A 100 -3.43 -7.05 -4.42
CA TRP A 100 -2.22 -7.22 -3.64
C TRP A 100 -2.18 -6.35 -2.39
N GLN A 101 -2.56 -5.07 -2.50
CA GLN A 101 -2.66 -4.17 -1.35
C GLN A 101 -3.61 -4.73 -0.28
N LYS A 102 -4.76 -5.27 -0.69
CA LYS A 102 -5.72 -5.87 0.24
C LYS A 102 -5.15 -7.09 0.96
N GLU A 103 -4.58 -8.04 0.22
CA GLU A 103 -4.00 -9.27 0.79
C GLU A 103 -2.79 -8.93 1.68
N TYR A 104 -1.92 -8.02 1.25
CA TYR A 104 -0.75 -7.58 2.00
C TYR A 104 -1.13 -6.91 3.33
N LEU A 105 -2.12 -6.01 3.34
CA LEU A 105 -2.59 -5.36 4.57
C LEU A 105 -3.23 -6.37 5.53
N MET A 106 -3.91 -7.41 5.01
CA MET A 106 -4.44 -8.50 5.82
C MET A 106 -3.33 -9.36 6.44
N ASP A 107 -2.30 -9.71 5.66
CA ASP A 107 -1.12 -10.41 6.14
C ASP A 107 -0.39 -9.60 7.22
N LEU A 108 -0.23 -8.29 7.01
CA LEU A 108 0.40 -7.38 7.97
C LEU A 108 -0.40 -7.36 9.28
N ARG A 109 -1.71 -7.16 9.22
CA ARG A 109 -2.59 -7.19 10.41
C ARG A 109 -2.46 -8.51 11.19
N THR A 110 -2.43 -9.63 10.47
CA THR A 110 -2.28 -10.96 11.07
C THR A 110 -0.93 -11.10 11.74
N PHE A 111 0.15 -10.63 11.10
CA PHE A 111 1.49 -10.64 11.66
C PHE A 111 1.59 -9.85 12.97
N HIS A 112 1.03 -8.62 13.01
CA HIS A 112 1.03 -7.82 14.24
C HIS A 112 0.20 -8.46 15.35
N HIS A 113 -0.92 -9.11 15.03
CA HIS A 113 -1.75 -9.82 16.01
C HIS A 113 -1.04 -11.05 16.58
N VAL A 114 -0.44 -11.90 15.73
CA VAL A 114 0.27 -13.12 16.16
C VAL A 114 1.52 -12.80 16.97
N ARG A 115 2.22 -11.71 16.65
CA ARG A 115 3.43 -11.30 17.39
C ARG A 115 3.11 -10.71 18.76
N ASN A 116 1.92 -10.12 18.95
CA ASN A 116 1.48 -9.49 20.20
C ASN A 116 0.07 -9.96 20.63
N PRO A 117 -0.13 -11.26 20.92
CA PRO A 117 -1.45 -11.81 21.21
C PRO A 117 -2.05 -11.25 22.50
N SER A 118 -1.22 -10.88 23.48
CA SER A 118 -1.64 -10.33 24.78
C SER A 118 -1.98 -8.85 24.77
N LYS A 119 -1.62 -8.09 23.73
CA LYS A 119 -1.91 -6.65 23.64
C LYS A 119 -3.11 -6.35 22.76
N GLY A 120 -3.58 -7.26 21.91
CA GLY A 120 -4.51 -6.86 20.84
C GLY A 120 -3.90 -5.74 19.97
N THR A 121 -4.60 -5.29 18.95
CA THR A 121 -4.16 -4.16 18.15
C THR A 121 -4.36 -2.86 18.95
N VAL A 122 -3.54 -2.61 19.97
CA VAL A 122 -3.59 -1.34 20.72
C VAL A 122 -2.95 -0.27 19.84
N ILE A 123 -3.80 0.45 19.11
CA ILE A 123 -3.44 1.70 18.48
C ILE A 123 -3.35 2.76 19.57
N ARG A 124 -2.21 3.42 19.70
CA ARG A 124 -1.97 4.48 20.68
C ARG A 124 -2.03 5.84 20.00
N VAL A 125 -2.34 6.85 20.80
CA VAL A 125 -2.21 8.24 20.36
C VAL A 125 -0.73 8.50 20.05
N GLY A 126 -0.48 9.08 18.89
CA GLY A 126 0.86 9.35 18.36
C GLY A 126 1.36 8.31 17.36
N ASP A 127 0.76 7.11 17.29
CA ASP A 127 1.17 6.07 16.35
C ASP A 127 0.93 6.51 14.90
N VAL A 128 1.87 6.21 14.01
CA VAL A 128 1.67 6.37 12.58
C VAL A 128 1.21 5.04 12.00
N VAL A 129 0.14 5.11 11.22
CA VAL A 129 -0.62 3.95 10.77
C VAL A 129 -0.87 4.03 9.27
N LEU A 130 -0.97 2.88 8.61
CA LEU A 130 -1.38 2.78 7.22
C LEU A 130 -2.90 2.77 7.11
N LEU A 131 -3.43 3.60 6.22
CA LEU A 131 -4.85 3.63 5.94
C LEU A 131 -5.20 2.69 4.79
N GLN A 132 -6.10 1.75 5.04
CA GLN A 132 -6.71 0.94 4.00
C GLN A 132 -7.81 1.75 3.30
N GLU A 133 -7.57 2.12 2.03
CA GLU A 133 -8.54 2.81 1.17
C GLU A 133 -8.61 2.12 -0.20
N ASP A 134 -9.82 2.07 -0.77
CA ASP A 134 -10.08 1.34 -2.02
C ASP A 134 -9.69 2.09 -3.30
N VAL A 135 -9.46 3.41 -3.24
CA VAL A 135 -9.33 4.27 -4.44
C VAL A 135 -8.13 5.20 -4.31
N ARG A 136 -6.92 4.72 -4.64
CA ARG A 136 -5.74 5.60 -4.75
C ARG A 136 -4.72 5.17 -5.79
N PRO A 137 -3.85 6.11 -6.23
CA PRO A 137 -2.81 5.82 -7.22
C PRO A 137 -1.95 4.67 -6.76
N ARG A 138 -1.61 3.79 -7.71
CA ARG A 138 -0.61 2.74 -7.52
C ARG A 138 0.64 3.41 -6.92
N HIS A 139 1.35 2.75 -6.01
CA HIS A 139 2.57 3.26 -5.34
C HIS A 139 2.39 4.25 -4.18
N ILE A 140 1.18 4.78 -3.93
CA ILE A 140 0.94 5.70 -2.79
C ILE A 140 0.28 4.97 -1.63
N TRP A 141 0.98 4.96 -0.49
CA TRP A 141 0.47 4.48 0.79
C TRP A 141 0.14 5.70 1.65
N ARG A 142 -1.15 6.05 1.89
CA ARG A 142 -1.42 7.12 2.89
C ARG A 142 -1.19 6.56 4.26
N LYS A 143 -0.35 7.32 4.93
CA LYS A 143 -0.05 7.23 6.32
C LYS A 143 -0.91 8.26 7.02
N ALA A 144 -1.20 8.00 8.27
CA ALA A 144 -1.89 8.94 9.12
C ALA A 144 -1.32 8.82 10.53
N ARG A 145 -1.30 9.92 11.27
CA ARG A 145 -0.92 9.90 12.69
C ARG A 145 -2.18 9.83 13.54
N VAL A 146 -2.21 8.94 14.52
CA VAL A 146 -3.36 8.81 15.42
C VAL A 146 -3.36 9.98 16.39
N GLU A 147 -4.38 10.82 16.31
CA GLU A 147 -4.55 11.99 17.18
C GLU A 147 -5.39 11.64 18.41
N SER A 148 -6.44 10.84 18.24
CA SER A 148 -7.20 10.31 19.36
C SER A 148 -7.89 8.99 19.00
N VAL A 149 -8.24 8.22 20.03
CA VAL A 149 -8.94 6.93 19.89
C VAL A 149 -10.25 7.02 20.66
N ILE A 150 -11.36 6.75 19.95
CA ILE A 150 -12.70 6.74 20.51
C ILE A 150 -13.01 5.31 20.97
N LEU A 151 -13.17 5.18 22.28
CA LEU A 151 -13.53 3.93 22.94
C LEU A 151 -15.05 3.74 22.97
N GLY A 152 -15.50 2.50 22.78
CA GLY A 152 -16.87 2.10 23.04
C GLY A 152 -17.16 1.98 24.56
N ARG A 153 -18.42 1.71 24.89
CA ARG A 153 -18.86 1.44 26.28
C ARG A 153 -18.14 0.25 26.93
N ASP A 154 -17.57 -0.63 26.11
CA ASP A 154 -16.79 -1.81 26.48
C ASP A 154 -15.27 -1.51 26.60
N ASN A 155 -14.87 -0.23 26.59
CA ASN A 155 -13.46 0.22 26.57
C ASN A 155 -12.63 -0.32 25.39
N LYS A 156 -13.29 -0.76 24.30
CA LYS A 156 -12.59 -1.19 23.07
C LYS A 156 -12.50 -0.04 22.06
N ALA A 157 -11.34 0.12 21.43
CA ALA A 157 -11.13 1.09 20.36
C ALA A 157 -11.94 0.69 19.11
N ARG A 158 -12.89 1.55 18.70
CA ARG A 158 -13.72 1.31 17.49
C ARG A 158 -13.39 2.28 16.37
N THR A 159 -13.10 3.53 16.73
CA THR A 159 -12.82 4.61 15.80
C THR A 159 -11.59 5.38 16.26
N CYS A 160 -10.80 5.84 15.31
CA CYS A 160 -9.63 6.68 15.56
C CYS A 160 -9.72 7.95 14.70
N ILE A 161 -9.36 9.07 15.32
CA ILE A 161 -9.18 10.35 14.68
C ILE A 161 -7.73 10.41 14.21
N LEU A 162 -7.53 10.67 12.93
CA LEU A 162 -6.25 10.56 12.27
C LEU A 162 -5.89 11.88 11.59
N ARG A 163 -4.66 12.34 11.78
CA ARG A 163 -4.10 13.48 11.06
C ARG A 163 -3.44 13.00 9.76
N VAL A 164 -3.84 13.61 8.65
CA VAL A 164 -3.31 13.36 7.30
C VAL A 164 -3.10 14.69 6.60
N ASN A 165 -1.87 14.98 6.16
CA ASN A 165 -1.53 16.15 5.33
C ASN A 165 -2.11 17.46 5.88
N GLY A 166 -2.02 17.67 7.20
CA GLY A 166 -2.54 18.85 7.89
C GLY A 166 -4.05 18.85 8.20
N GLY A 167 -4.82 17.91 7.65
CA GLY A 167 -6.24 17.73 7.95
C GLY A 167 -6.51 16.55 8.88
N THR A 168 -7.71 16.51 9.46
CA THR A 168 -8.13 15.43 10.37
C THR A 168 -9.26 14.60 9.75
N ILE A 169 -9.14 13.28 9.80
CA ILE A 169 -10.15 12.33 9.29
C ILE A 169 -10.54 11.33 10.39
N SER A 170 -11.81 10.95 10.42
CA SER A 170 -12.30 9.89 11.30
C SER A 170 -12.43 8.57 10.54
N ARG A 171 -11.80 7.50 11.06
CA ARG A 171 -11.82 6.18 10.43
C ARG A 171 -12.00 5.06 11.46
N PRO A 172 -12.75 4.00 11.12
CA PRO A 172 -12.82 2.80 11.94
C PRO A 172 -11.45 2.14 12.09
N VAL A 173 -11.14 1.64 13.29
CA VAL A 173 -9.87 0.95 13.62
C VAL A 173 -9.58 -0.22 12.67
N ARG A 174 -10.61 -0.88 12.14
CA ARG A 174 -10.45 -1.99 11.17
C ARG A 174 -9.81 -1.59 9.84
N LEU A 175 -9.84 -0.30 9.48
CA LEU A 175 -9.25 0.26 8.26
C LEU A 175 -7.85 0.84 8.52
N VAL A 176 -7.35 0.65 9.73
CA VAL A 176 -6.09 1.21 10.19
C VAL A 176 -5.16 0.06 10.53
N ILE A 177 -4.02 0.01 9.85
CA ILE A 177 -3.01 -1.01 10.06
C ILE A 177 -1.83 -0.35 10.80
N PRO A 178 -1.52 -0.78 12.04
CA PRO A 178 -0.35 -0.31 12.78
C PRO A 178 0.96 -0.85 12.22
#